data_AF-A0A5B7D6H3-F1
#
_entry.id   AF-A0A5B7D6H3-F1
#
_cell.length_a   1.000
_cell.length_b   1.000
_cell.length_c   1.000
_cell.angle_alpha   90.00
_cell.angle_beta   90.00
_cell.angle_gamma   90.00
#
_symmetry.space_group_name_H-M   'P 1'
#
loop_
_entity.id
_entity.type
_entity.pdbx_description
1 polymer ?
#
loop_
_entity_poly.entity_id
_entity_poly.type
_entity_poly.pdbx_seq_one_letter_code
_entity_poly.pdbx_strand_id
1 'polypeptide(L)'
;MTSQLLLLYYLLLYEDVRLTNSHQLLASSRRVLSYSPHLFAQLPIRYLLSHAQKEQRLYAGLYSPLVKLLVSHYPQLCLVEDWLYQTPSANSRLGILPPPLPLDPQSVIRAMEDAAHNPGQVLVLLDRLLRMPPYQLWPLAGSLVSSVKCLLKPGIPRRVLVYLLSSRTFLSQQMQNRPAAAISHNLGTNTSTGTATSPQTIEEEREKLRGALVLTQESAAVQILLEACLMKEREKDGAGALILQEVRSIVCSYIHQAFLKDTTLAKLVHFQGYPGELLGPVVRGVPSMHIAIGLNWIPELLQLPDLEKQLFAIELTSHLALQNAMPSTLSISRLGINTLATLLSVLSKNKRLKIIKESLPSLVAIGRAFPALTDDLLHLMVMYGRVAAAQSGLLAAPAPKSIAFQDENILVDGIEKMDYEEGPPVDVFRSVPQEDSLYAQVITTFKMLVKESTMSHNLY
;
A
#
# COMPACT_ATOMS: atom_id res chain seq x y z
N MET A 1 -5.74 13.46 40.55
CA MET A 1 -4.81 12.92 39.54
C MET A 1 -4.10 11.67 40.06
N THR A 2 -3.44 11.71 41.22
CA THR A 2 -2.88 10.52 41.92
C THR A 2 -3.87 9.36 42.02
N SER A 3 -5.10 9.62 42.49
CA SER A 3 -6.17 8.62 42.62
C SER A 3 -6.57 7.99 41.29
N GLN A 4 -6.58 8.76 40.20
CA GLN A 4 -6.91 8.27 38.85
C GLN A 4 -5.78 7.40 38.27
N LEU A 5 -4.52 7.75 38.53
CA LEU A 5 -3.37 6.94 38.14
C LEU A 5 -3.30 5.61 38.91
N LEU A 6 -3.57 5.63 40.22
CA LEU A 6 -3.63 4.42 41.03
C LEU A 6 -4.81 3.52 40.65
N LEU A 7 -5.97 4.10 40.35
CA LEU A 7 -7.12 3.34 39.84
C LEU A 7 -6.82 2.71 38.48
N LEU A 8 -6.18 3.45 37.57
CA LEU A 8 -5.74 2.91 36.28
C LEU A 8 -4.75 1.77 36.45
N TYR A 9 -3.74 1.95 37.31
CA TYR A 9 -2.77 0.89 37.64
C TYR A 9 -3.46 -0.34 38.22
N TYR A 10 -4.39 -0.16 39.16
CA TYR A 10 -5.18 -1.26 39.73
C TYR A 10 -5.98 -2.01 38.67
N LEU A 11 -6.69 -1.29 37.78
CA LEU A 11 -7.49 -1.91 36.72
C LEU A 11 -6.62 -2.72 35.76
N LEU A 12 -5.47 -2.18 35.34
CA LEU A 12 -4.54 -2.89 34.46
C LEU A 12 -3.90 -4.09 35.16
N LEU A 13 -3.49 -3.95 36.42
CA LEU A 13 -2.92 -5.05 37.21
C LEU A 13 -3.96 -6.15 37.46
N TYR A 14 -5.22 -5.79 37.69
CA TYR A 14 -6.30 -6.75 37.85
C TYR A 14 -6.54 -7.57 36.58
N GLU A 15 -6.50 -6.93 35.40
CA GLU A 15 -6.56 -7.61 34.11
C GLU A 15 -5.38 -8.58 33.91
N ASP A 16 -4.16 -8.15 34.22
CA ASP A 16 -2.94 -8.95 34.11
C ASP A 16 -2.97 -10.20 35.00
N VAL A 17 -3.35 -10.02 36.27
CA VAL A 17 -3.45 -11.10 37.25
C VAL A 17 -4.58 -12.06 36.87
N ARG A 18 -5.68 -11.57 36.29
CA ARG A 18 -6.78 -12.43 35.82
C ARG A 18 -6.36 -13.27 34.62
N LEU A 19 -5.66 -12.69 33.65
CA LEU A 19 -5.17 -13.39 32.46
C LEU A 19 -4.10 -14.41 32.83
N THR A 20 -3.18 -14.05 33.71
CA THR A 20 -2.10 -14.94 34.18
C THR A 20 -2.64 -16.15 34.97
N ASN A 21 -3.68 -15.95 35.80
CA ASN A 21 -4.28 -17.03 36.61
C ASN A 21 -5.50 -17.69 35.95
N SER A 22 -5.78 -17.40 34.68
CA SER A 22 -6.97 -17.86 33.96
C SER A 22 -7.14 -19.39 33.99
N HIS A 23 -6.05 -20.15 33.83
CA HIS A 23 -6.07 -21.63 33.90
C HIS A 23 -6.47 -22.17 35.28
N GLN A 24 -6.04 -21.54 36.37
CA GLN A 24 -6.40 -21.95 37.75
C GLN A 24 -7.84 -21.55 38.11
N LEU A 25 -8.32 -20.44 37.54
CA LEU A 25 -9.70 -19.98 37.72
C LEU A 25 -10.70 -20.87 36.96
N LEU A 26 -10.34 -21.36 35.78
CA LEU A 26 -11.11 -22.34 35.02
C LEU A 26 -11.20 -23.69 35.75
N ALA A 27 -10.09 -24.14 36.36
CA ALA A 27 -10.07 -25.37 37.15
C ALA A 27 -10.90 -25.28 38.46
N SER A 28 -11.04 -24.09 39.03
CA SER A 28 -11.75 -23.86 40.30
C SER A 28 -13.22 -23.45 40.15
N SER A 29 -13.76 -23.40 38.92
CA SER A 29 -15.16 -23.04 38.60
C SER A 29 -15.66 -21.73 39.22
N ARG A 30 -14.77 -20.82 39.62
CA ARG A 30 -15.13 -19.51 40.16
C ARG A 30 -15.37 -18.52 39.02
N ARG A 31 -16.58 -17.94 38.98
CA ARG A 31 -16.90 -16.84 38.04
C ARG A 31 -16.24 -15.55 38.53
N VAL A 32 -15.09 -15.21 37.97
CA VAL A 32 -14.44 -13.92 38.21
C VAL A 32 -15.13 -12.85 37.35
N LEU A 33 -15.47 -11.73 37.98
CA LEU A 33 -16.08 -10.59 37.30
C LEU A 33 -15.04 -9.95 36.37
N SER A 34 -15.34 -9.88 35.07
CA SER A 34 -14.55 -9.10 34.12
C SER A 34 -15.12 -7.70 34.00
N TYR A 35 -14.24 -6.70 33.86
CA TYR A 35 -14.66 -5.36 33.51
C TYR A 35 -15.04 -5.32 32.03
N SER A 36 -16.10 -4.57 31.70
CA SER A 36 -16.51 -4.39 30.32
C SER A 36 -15.43 -3.66 29.52
N PRO A 37 -15.16 -4.04 28.26
CA PRO A 37 -14.26 -3.30 27.38
C PRO A 37 -14.70 -1.85 27.17
N HIS A 38 -15.98 -1.54 27.40
CA HIS A 38 -16.50 -0.19 27.35
C HIS A 38 -15.96 0.71 28.48
N LEU A 39 -15.67 0.14 29.66
CA LEU A 39 -15.06 0.89 30.76
C LEU A 39 -13.61 1.27 30.41
N PHE A 40 -12.82 0.33 29.88
CA PHE A 40 -11.44 0.59 29.47
C PHE A 40 -11.33 1.57 28.33
N ALA A 41 -12.26 1.47 27.38
CA ALA A 41 -12.43 2.50 26.39
C ALA A 41 -12.56 3.85 27.11
N GLN A 42 -13.45 3.99 28.10
CA GLN A 42 -13.76 5.31 28.69
C GLN A 42 -12.62 5.99 29.44
N LEU A 43 -11.52 5.27 29.69
CA LEU A 43 -10.38 5.79 30.43
C LEU A 43 -9.43 6.57 29.51
N PRO A 44 -9.07 7.83 29.85
CA PRO A 44 -8.10 8.61 29.09
C PRO A 44 -6.66 8.19 29.45
N ILE A 45 -6.29 6.94 29.13
CA ILE A 45 -5.05 6.27 29.55
C ILE A 45 -3.81 7.09 29.15
N ARG A 46 -3.74 7.54 27.90
CA ARG A 46 -2.63 8.33 27.36
C ARG A 46 -2.51 9.74 28.00
N TYR A 47 -3.62 10.39 28.32
CA TYR A 47 -3.60 11.69 29.02
C TYR A 47 -3.00 11.55 30.43
N LEU A 48 -3.45 10.52 31.16
CA LEU A 48 -2.92 10.20 32.49
C LEU A 48 -1.43 9.83 32.41
N LEU A 49 -1.03 9.08 31.39
CA LEU A 49 0.37 8.70 31.16
C LEU A 49 1.26 9.90 30.80
N SER A 50 0.80 10.79 29.91
CA SER A 50 1.51 12.03 29.55
C SER A 50 1.68 12.96 30.75
N HIS A 51 0.69 13.04 31.64
CA HIS A 51 0.78 13.79 32.89
C HIS A 51 1.79 13.15 33.85
N ALA A 52 1.77 11.83 34.00
CA ALA A 52 2.74 11.10 34.82
C ALA A 52 4.19 11.24 34.29
N GLN A 53 4.36 11.30 32.97
CA GLN A 53 5.66 11.57 32.32
C GLN A 53 6.15 13.00 32.58
N LYS A 54 5.28 14.01 32.50
CA LYS A 54 5.63 15.41 32.82
C LYS A 54 6.05 15.58 34.28
N GLU A 55 5.40 14.85 35.18
CA GLU A 55 5.68 14.87 36.62
C GLU A 55 6.55 13.68 37.07
N GLN A 56 7.59 13.35 36.28
CA GLN A 56 8.49 12.21 36.49
C GLN A 56 9.06 12.14 37.92
N ARG A 57 9.31 13.30 38.56
CA ARG A 57 9.88 13.39 39.93
C ARG A 57 8.99 12.77 41.01
N LEU A 58 7.67 12.76 40.82
CA LEU A 58 6.70 12.26 41.80
C LEU A 58 6.21 10.85 41.49
N TYR A 59 6.18 10.47 40.21
CA TYR A 59 5.57 9.20 39.75
C TYR A 59 6.56 8.19 39.15
N ALA A 60 7.87 8.39 39.27
CA ALA A 60 8.89 7.50 38.71
C ALA A 60 8.66 6.02 39.03
N GLY A 61 8.27 5.70 40.27
CA GLY A 61 8.00 4.33 40.71
C GLY A 61 6.71 3.71 40.17
N LEU A 62 5.70 4.52 39.84
CA LEU A 62 4.41 4.06 39.30
C LEU A 62 4.42 4.03 37.76
N TYR A 63 5.16 4.94 37.13
CA TYR A 63 5.22 5.10 35.69
C TYR A 63 5.78 3.87 34.98
N SER A 64 6.91 3.33 35.45
CA SER A 64 7.56 2.17 34.82
C SER A 64 6.67 0.91 34.82
N PRO A 65 6.07 0.49 35.96
CA PRO A 65 5.09 -0.60 35.97
C PRO A 65 3.86 -0.36 35.10
N LEU A 66 3.36 0.88 35.06
CA LEU A 66 2.17 1.23 34.28
C LEU A 66 2.45 1.14 32.77
N VAL A 67 3.61 1.62 32.31
CA VAL A 67 4.03 1.47 30.91
C VAL A 67 4.20 -0.01 30.55
N LYS A 68 4.81 -0.82 31.43
CA LYS A 68 4.95 -2.26 31.20
C LYS A 68 3.60 -2.96 31.01
N LEU A 69 2.65 -2.69 31.90
CA LEU A 69 1.28 -3.21 31.79
C LEU A 69 0.56 -2.70 30.54
N LEU A 70 0.80 -1.45 30.14
CA LEU A 70 0.22 -0.86 28.94
C LEU A 70 0.74 -1.52 27.66
N VAL A 71 2.04 -1.82 27.58
CA VAL A 71 2.63 -2.53 26.44
C VAL A 71 2.03 -3.92 26.28
N SER A 72 1.76 -4.61 27.39
CA SER A 72 1.15 -5.95 27.38
C SER A 72 -0.33 -5.94 26.98
N HIS A 73 -1.14 -5.02 27.52
CA HIS A 73 -2.59 -5.03 27.30
C HIS A 73 -3.06 -4.15 26.13
N TYR A 74 -2.33 -3.08 25.82
CA TYR A 74 -2.69 -2.09 24.80
C TYR A 74 -1.47 -1.69 23.94
N PRO A 75 -0.86 -2.63 23.19
CA PRO A 75 0.26 -2.32 22.31
C PRO A 75 -0.07 -1.25 21.26
N GLN A 76 -1.34 -1.17 20.86
CA GLN A 76 -1.86 -0.15 19.92
C GLN A 76 -1.78 1.29 20.47
N LEU A 77 -1.70 1.48 21.78
CA LEU A 77 -1.52 2.79 22.40
C LEU A 77 -0.03 3.16 22.59
N CYS A 78 0.88 2.22 22.36
CA CYS A 78 2.33 2.37 22.53
C CYS A 78 3.09 2.50 21.19
N LEU A 79 2.39 2.82 20.08
CA LEU A 79 3.05 3.05 18.79
C LEU A 79 4.03 4.22 18.87
N VAL A 80 5.32 3.94 18.61
CA VAL A 80 6.44 4.88 18.79
C VAL A 80 6.22 6.20 18.04
N GLU A 81 5.59 6.16 16.87
CA GLU A 81 5.28 7.34 16.06
C GLU A 81 4.36 8.32 16.78
N ASP A 82 3.33 7.82 17.47
CA ASP A 82 2.37 8.64 18.21
C ASP A 82 3.01 9.37 19.40
N TRP A 83 4.14 8.87 19.92
CA TRP A 83 4.91 9.48 21.01
C TRP A 83 5.97 10.47 20.49
N LEU A 84 6.44 10.29 19.26
CA LEU A 84 7.45 11.13 18.61
C LEU A 84 6.86 12.38 17.95
N TYR A 85 5.58 12.38 17.57
CA TYR A 85 4.93 13.57 17.02
C TYR A 85 4.86 14.68 18.08
N GLN A 86 5.78 15.63 17.96
CA GLN A 86 5.73 16.91 18.65
C GLN A 86 4.57 17.75 18.08
N THR A 87 3.84 18.42 18.96
CA THR A 87 2.75 19.35 18.60
C THR A 87 3.23 20.25 17.45
N PRO A 88 2.55 20.27 16.30
CA PRO A 88 2.94 21.14 15.20
C PRO A 88 2.97 22.58 15.71
N SER A 89 4.08 23.27 15.49
CA SER A 89 4.26 24.66 15.90
C SER A 89 3.21 25.53 15.20
N ALA A 90 2.26 26.06 15.98
CA ALA A 90 1.27 27.01 15.48
C ALA A 90 1.98 28.19 14.80
N ASN A 91 1.45 28.66 13.68
CA ASN A 91 2.11 29.72 12.91
C ASN A 91 1.99 31.04 13.65
N SER A 92 3.06 31.50 14.30
CA SER A 92 3.07 32.69 15.17
C SER A 92 2.43 33.93 14.52
N ARG A 93 2.48 34.05 13.19
CA ARG A 93 1.95 35.18 12.40
C ARG A 93 0.41 35.24 12.29
N LEU A 94 -0.31 34.11 12.43
CA LEU A 94 -1.79 34.10 12.36
C LEU A 94 -2.46 34.44 13.70
N GLY A 95 -1.69 34.46 14.80
CA GLY A 95 -2.18 34.83 16.12
C GLY A 95 -2.31 36.33 16.37
N ILE A 96 -1.98 37.15 15.37
CA ILE A 96 -1.97 38.62 15.46
C ILE A 96 -3.28 39.21 14.91
N LEU A 97 -4.16 38.41 14.28
CA LEU A 97 -5.46 38.89 13.79
C LEU A 97 -6.50 39.02 14.95
N PRO A 98 -7.23 40.16 15.03
CA PRO A 98 -8.33 40.35 15.99
C PRO A 98 -9.57 39.50 15.63
N PRO A 99 -10.56 39.35 16.54
CA PRO A 99 -11.32 38.11 16.67
C PRO A 99 -12.34 37.96 15.54
N PRO A 100 -12.60 36.73 15.09
CA PRO A 100 -13.98 36.43 14.78
C PRO A 100 -14.40 35.06 15.31
N LEU A 101 -15.55 35.08 15.99
CA LEU A 101 -16.39 33.99 16.50
C LEU A 101 -16.08 33.42 17.90
N PRO A 102 -17.14 33.24 18.73
CA PRO A 102 -17.06 32.45 19.95
C PRO A 102 -16.71 30.99 19.59
N LEU A 103 -15.94 30.33 20.45
CA LEU A 103 -15.55 28.92 20.30
C LEU A 103 -16.71 27.99 20.70
N ASP A 104 -17.82 28.09 19.98
CA ASP A 104 -18.99 27.26 20.18
C ASP A 104 -18.99 26.10 19.17
N PRO A 105 -19.51 24.91 19.54
CA PRO A 105 -19.63 23.77 18.63
C PRO A 105 -20.30 24.13 17.29
N GLN A 106 -21.29 25.03 17.33
CA GLN A 106 -22.02 25.48 16.14
C GLN A 106 -21.24 26.47 15.26
N SER A 107 -20.39 27.31 15.84
CA SER A 107 -19.58 28.26 15.06
C SER A 107 -18.48 27.53 14.30
N VAL A 108 -17.92 26.46 14.88
CA VAL A 108 -16.97 25.56 14.21
C VAL A 108 -17.63 24.90 12.99
N ILE A 109 -18.83 24.33 13.15
CA ILE A 109 -19.55 23.69 12.04
C ILE A 109 -19.81 24.67 10.90
N ARG A 110 -20.33 25.86 11.19
CA ARG A 110 -20.61 26.89 10.18
C ARG A 110 -19.33 27.34 9.46
N ALA A 111 -18.25 27.58 10.21
CA ALA A 111 -16.97 27.95 9.61
C ALA A 111 -16.43 26.85 8.68
N MET A 112 -16.54 25.57 9.08
CA MET A 112 -16.10 24.44 8.25
C MET A 112 -17.00 24.20 7.02
N GLU A 113 -18.28 24.53 7.09
CA GLU A 113 -19.22 24.48 5.95
C GLU A 113 -18.95 25.61 4.94
N ASP A 114 -18.64 26.81 5.42
CA ASP A 114 -18.30 27.99 4.61
C ASP A 114 -16.84 28.01 4.12
N ALA A 115 -16.07 26.95 4.38
CA ALA A 115 -14.65 26.83 4.04
C ALA A 115 -14.34 27.06 2.54
N ALA A 116 -15.30 26.77 1.67
CA ALA A 116 -15.18 26.98 0.22
C ALA A 116 -15.25 28.46 -0.18
N HIS A 117 -16.03 29.28 0.54
CA HIS A 117 -16.23 30.70 0.22
C HIS A 117 -15.26 31.60 1.00
N ASN A 118 -14.93 31.26 2.26
CA ASN A 118 -14.06 32.06 3.13
C ASN A 118 -13.00 31.22 3.85
N PRO A 119 -11.90 30.81 3.16
CA PRO A 119 -10.89 29.94 3.75
C PRO A 119 -10.07 30.60 4.87
N GLY A 120 -10.01 31.94 4.92
CA GLY A 120 -9.29 32.68 5.94
C GLY A 120 -9.86 32.48 7.35
N GLN A 121 -11.18 32.40 7.49
CA GLN A 121 -11.85 32.19 8.78
C GLN A 121 -11.54 30.80 9.36
N VAL A 122 -11.57 29.78 8.50
CA VAL A 122 -11.24 28.39 8.88
C VAL A 122 -9.76 28.26 9.26
N LEU A 123 -8.85 28.91 8.54
CA LEU A 123 -7.42 28.89 8.87
C LEU A 123 -7.13 29.50 10.25
N VAL A 124 -7.75 30.63 10.58
CA VAL A 124 -7.58 31.27 11.90
C VAL A 124 -8.18 30.39 13.01
N LEU A 125 -9.33 29.76 12.76
CA LEU A 125 -9.97 28.85 13.70
C LEU A 125 -9.09 27.61 13.95
N LEU A 126 -8.59 26.96 12.90
CA LEU A 126 -7.70 25.79 13.00
C LEU A 126 -6.37 26.13 13.69
N ASP A 127 -5.75 27.27 13.38
CA ASP A 127 -4.51 27.71 14.05
C ASP A 127 -4.74 27.98 15.55
N ARG A 128 -5.91 28.52 15.92
CA ARG A 128 -6.29 28.70 17.33
C ARG A 128 -6.50 27.37 18.04
N LEU A 129 -7.19 26.42 17.41
CA LEU A 129 -7.36 25.07 17.95
C LEU A 129 -6.02 24.39 18.21
N LEU A 130 -5.04 24.55 17.32
CA LEU A 130 -3.69 24.01 17.48
C LEU A 130 -2.90 24.64 18.66
N ARG A 131 -3.27 25.85 19.11
CA ARG A 131 -2.65 26.52 20.27
C ARG A 131 -3.33 26.21 21.59
N MET A 132 -4.55 25.68 21.55
CA MET A 132 -5.35 25.46 22.76
C MET A 132 -4.89 24.20 23.50
N PRO A 133 -4.92 24.23 24.84
CA PRO A 133 -4.61 23.05 25.63
C PRO A 133 -5.70 21.98 25.48
N PRO A 134 -5.34 20.70 25.64
CA PRO A 134 -6.18 19.57 25.20
C PRO A 134 -7.54 19.47 25.89
N TYR A 135 -7.65 19.97 27.13
CA TYR A 135 -8.90 19.94 27.91
C TYR A 135 -10.00 20.84 27.34
N GLN A 136 -9.64 21.94 26.65
CA GLN A 136 -10.62 22.86 26.02
C GLN A 136 -11.02 22.42 24.62
N LEU A 137 -10.20 21.59 23.98
CA LEU A 137 -10.41 21.10 22.62
C LEU A 137 -11.40 19.92 22.58
N TRP A 138 -11.49 19.17 23.68
CA TRP A 138 -12.35 17.99 23.82
C TRP A 138 -13.84 18.20 23.48
N PRO A 139 -14.55 19.21 24.01
CA PRO A 139 -15.97 19.42 23.67
C PRO A 139 -16.18 19.77 22.19
N LEU A 140 -15.15 20.26 21.50
CA LEU A 140 -15.20 20.65 20.08
C LEU A 140 -14.85 19.48 19.15
N ALA A 141 -14.22 18.41 19.65
CA ALA A 141 -13.76 17.28 18.85
C ALA A 141 -14.89 16.60 18.06
N GLY A 142 -16.05 16.39 18.68
CA GLY A 142 -17.20 15.77 18.01
C GLY A 142 -17.72 16.57 16.82
N SER A 143 -17.69 17.91 16.94
CA SER A 143 -18.14 18.84 15.88
C SER A 143 -17.08 19.00 14.77
N LEU A 144 -15.81 18.87 15.10
CA LEU A 144 -14.72 18.82 14.12
C LEU A 144 -14.79 17.56 13.27
N VAL A 145 -14.96 16.39 13.89
CA VAL A 145 -15.01 15.09 13.18
C VAL A 145 -16.20 15.03 12.21
N SER A 146 -17.38 15.52 12.59
CA SER A 146 -18.54 15.53 11.71
C SER A 146 -18.36 16.45 10.50
N SER A 147 -17.64 17.55 10.66
CA SER A 147 -17.42 18.56 9.62
C SER A 147 -16.22 18.30 8.70
N VAL A 148 -15.34 17.32 9.00
CA VAL A 148 -14.22 16.94 8.12
C VAL A 148 -14.68 16.58 6.70
N LYS A 149 -15.85 15.93 6.56
CA LYS A 149 -16.38 15.54 5.25
C LYS A 149 -16.68 16.76 4.36
N CYS A 150 -17.06 17.89 4.96
CA CYS A 150 -17.32 19.14 4.25
C CYS A 150 -16.04 19.73 3.66
N LEU A 151 -14.89 19.46 4.31
CA LEU A 151 -13.58 19.99 3.92
C LEU A 151 -12.91 19.23 2.76
N LEU A 152 -13.51 18.12 2.32
CA LEU A 152 -13.04 17.30 1.19
C LEU A 152 -13.70 17.69 -0.15
N LYS A 153 -14.56 18.72 -0.17
CA LYS A 153 -15.23 19.19 -1.39
C LYS A 153 -14.24 19.92 -2.34
N PRO A 154 -14.46 19.86 -3.67
CA PRO A 154 -13.61 20.58 -4.63
C PRO A 154 -13.72 22.09 -4.43
N GLY A 155 -12.57 22.79 -4.43
CA GLY A 155 -12.49 24.26 -4.27
C GLY A 155 -11.80 24.72 -2.98
N ILE A 156 -11.42 23.82 -2.07
CA ILE A 156 -10.82 24.18 -0.79
C ILE A 156 -9.29 24.33 -0.92
N PRO A 157 -8.68 25.41 -0.39
CA PRO A 157 -7.24 25.60 -0.48
C PRO A 157 -6.45 24.52 0.25
N ARG A 158 -5.37 24.03 -0.37
CA ARG A 158 -4.47 23.02 0.21
C ARG A 158 -3.95 23.39 1.60
N ARG A 159 -3.76 24.68 1.88
CA ARG A 159 -3.33 25.15 3.21
C ARG A 159 -4.33 24.76 4.31
N VAL A 160 -5.64 24.85 4.06
CA VAL A 160 -6.67 24.42 5.03
C VAL A 160 -6.55 22.93 5.30
N LEU A 161 -6.32 22.12 4.26
CA LEU A 161 -6.14 20.67 4.37
C LEU A 161 -4.88 20.30 5.15
N VAL A 162 -3.76 21.01 4.95
CA VAL A 162 -2.52 20.80 5.73
C VAL A 162 -2.75 21.11 7.21
N TYR A 163 -3.40 22.22 7.52
CA TYR A 163 -3.76 22.57 8.90
C TYR A 163 -4.75 21.57 9.51
N LEU A 164 -5.70 21.08 8.71
CA LEU A 164 -6.59 20.01 9.14
C LEU A 164 -5.81 18.73 9.41
N LEU A 165 -4.86 18.33 8.57
CA LEU A 165 -4.01 17.16 8.79
C LEU A 165 -3.16 17.31 10.05
N SER A 166 -2.59 18.49 10.30
CA SER A 166 -1.89 18.82 11.55
C SER A 166 -2.83 18.79 12.77
N SER A 167 -4.06 19.28 12.61
CA SER A 167 -5.10 19.18 13.65
C SER A 167 -5.60 17.75 13.81
N ARG A 168 -5.56 16.92 12.75
CA ARG A 168 -5.96 15.51 12.75
C ARG A 168 -4.93 14.68 13.48
N THR A 169 -3.63 14.89 13.28
CA THR A 169 -2.61 14.17 14.06
C THR A 169 -2.74 14.54 15.54
N PHE A 170 -2.97 15.82 15.85
CA PHE A 170 -3.27 16.26 17.21
C PHE A 170 -4.59 15.66 17.75
N LEU A 171 -5.68 15.75 17.01
CA LEU A 171 -7.00 15.20 17.37
C LEU A 171 -6.99 13.68 17.43
N SER A 172 -6.23 12.98 16.58
CA SER A 172 -6.09 11.52 16.57
C SER A 172 -5.25 11.08 17.76
N GLN A 173 -4.15 11.79 18.08
CA GLN A 173 -3.41 11.60 19.32
C GLN A 173 -4.32 11.84 20.54
N GLN A 174 -5.28 12.78 20.44
CA GLN A 174 -6.30 13.06 21.47
C GLN A 174 -7.49 12.08 21.45
N MET A 175 -7.87 11.51 20.30
CA MET A 175 -8.98 10.56 20.13
C MET A 175 -8.54 9.12 20.38
N GLN A 176 -7.25 8.80 20.25
CA GLN A 176 -6.69 7.60 20.87
C GLN A 176 -6.70 7.72 22.40
N ASN A 177 -6.92 8.93 22.95
CA ASN A 177 -7.28 9.17 24.34
C ASN A 177 -8.80 9.04 24.58
N ARG A 178 -9.60 8.64 23.56
CA ARG A 178 -11.03 8.35 23.65
C ARG A 178 -11.29 6.87 23.90
N PRO A 179 -12.39 6.54 24.61
CA PRO A 179 -13.17 5.33 24.40
C PRO A 179 -13.60 5.05 22.98
N ALA A 180 -13.19 3.89 22.46
CA ALA A 180 -13.98 3.17 21.46
C ALA A 180 -15.40 2.93 22.02
N ALA A 181 -16.39 3.65 21.48
CA ALA A 181 -17.80 3.39 21.71
C ALA A 181 -18.49 3.30 20.35
N ALA A 182 -19.27 2.22 20.21
CA ALA A 182 -20.26 1.92 19.17
C ALA A 182 -19.75 1.39 17.82
N ILE A 183 -19.52 0.07 17.74
CA ILE A 183 -20.12 -0.78 16.69
C ILE A 183 -20.62 -2.06 17.36
N SER A 184 -21.94 -2.16 17.48
CA SER A 184 -22.64 -3.38 17.89
C SER A 184 -22.92 -4.18 16.63
N HIS A 185 -22.48 -5.44 16.59
CA HIS A 185 -23.21 -6.46 15.84
C HIS A 185 -23.36 -7.69 16.73
N ASN A 186 -24.63 -7.94 17.06
CA ASN A 186 -25.12 -9.19 17.62
C ASN A 186 -24.63 -10.36 16.77
N LEU A 187 -24.01 -11.35 17.40
CA LEU A 187 -24.14 -12.73 16.93
C LEU A 187 -24.46 -13.61 18.13
N GLY A 188 -25.67 -14.17 18.07
CA GLY A 188 -26.26 -14.99 19.09
C GLY A 188 -25.49 -16.27 19.35
N THR A 189 -25.60 -16.68 20.60
CA THR A 189 -25.72 -18.06 21.08
C THR A 189 -25.83 -19.12 19.97
N ASN A 190 -24.91 -20.07 19.96
CA ASN A 190 -25.24 -21.45 19.64
C ASN A 190 -24.37 -22.43 20.43
N THR A 191 -25.08 -23.40 20.97
CA THR A 191 -24.72 -24.55 21.80
C THR A 191 -23.66 -25.44 21.15
N SER A 192 -22.61 -25.78 21.91
CA SER A 192 -21.66 -26.84 21.56
C SER A 192 -22.05 -28.15 22.24
N THR A 193 -22.56 -29.09 21.47
CA THR A 193 -22.56 -30.53 21.79
C THR A 193 -21.29 -31.18 21.25
N GLY A 194 -20.51 -31.79 22.14
CA GLY A 194 -19.65 -32.96 21.89
C GLY A 194 -18.34 -32.77 21.12
N THR A 195 -17.21 -32.98 21.78
CA THR A 195 -16.37 -34.19 21.68
C THR A 195 -15.02 -33.94 22.36
N ALA A 196 -14.55 -34.92 23.13
CA ALA A 196 -13.34 -34.84 23.92
C ALA A 196 -12.09 -34.89 23.03
N THR A 197 -11.49 -33.72 22.80
CA THR A 197 -10.09 -33.56 22.42
C THR A 197 -9.37 -32.83 23.56
N SER A 198 -8.09 -33.15 23.79
CA SER A 198 -7.34 -32.62 24.94
C SER A 198 -7.30 -31.08 24.90
N PRO A 199 -7.51 -30.41 26.05
CA PRO A 199 -7.72 -28.95 26.07
C PRO A 199 -6.52 -28.11 25.58
N GLN A 200 -5.32 -28.71 25.49
CA GLN A 200 -4.11 -28.02 25.00
C GLN A 200 -4.02 -27.95 23.47
N THR A 201 -4.44 -28.99 22.75
CA THR A 201 -4.38 -29.00 21.28
C THR A 201 -5.43 -28.06 20.67
N ILE A 202 -6.61 -27.98 21.30
CA ILE A 202 -7.67 -27.04 20.90
C ILE A 202 -7.19 -25.59 21.06
N GLU A 203 -6.49 -25.25 22.15
CA GLU A 203 -6.04 -23.87 22.38
C GLU A 203 -4.93 -23.46 21.39
N GLU A 204 -4.02 -24.38 21.06
CA GLU A 204 -3.03 -24.16 20.00
C GLU A 204 -3.67 -23.97 18.62
N GLU A 205 -4.70 -24.76 18.28
CA GLU A 205 -5.46 -24.59 17.04
C GLU A 205 -6.21 -23.26 17.01
N ARG A 206 -6.79 -22.85 18.14
CA ARG A 206 -7.47 -21.55 18.27
C ARG A 206 -6.50 -20.38 18.11
N GLU A 207 -5.30 -20.48 18.67
CA GLU A 207 -4.28 -19.44 18.52
C GLU A 207 -3.75 -19.35 17.08
N LYS A 208 -3.54 -20.51 16.42
CA LYS A 208 -3.21 -20.55 14.98
C LYS A 208 -4.32 -19.92 14.13
N LEU A 209 -5.58 -20.23 14.42
CA LEU A 209 -6.72 -19.67 13.70
C LEU A 209 -6.84 -18.16 13.93
N ARG A 210 -6.61 -17.70 15.17
CA ARG A 210 -6.57 -16.29 15.52
C ARG A 210 -5.47 -15.56 14.74
N GLY A 211 -4.24 -16.10 14.73
CA GLY A 211 -3.13 -15.54 13.97
C GLY A 211 -3.43 -15.47 12.47
N ALA A 212 -3.98 -16.53 11.88
CA ALA A 212 -4.38 -16.55 10.47
C ALA A 212 -5.47 -15.51 10.15
N LEU A 213 -6.44 -15.32 11.05
CA LEU A 213 -7.49 -14.32 10.87
C LEU A 213 -6.90 -12.90 10.90
N VAL A 214 -6.00 -12.60 11.84
CA VAL A 214 -5.33 -11.30 11.93
C VAL A 214 -4.51 -11.02 10.67
N LEU A 215 -3.70 -11.98 10.22
CA LEU A 215 -2.94 -11.87 8.97
C LEU A 215 -3.84 -11.66 7.75
N THR A 216 -5.00 -12.31 7.72
CA THR A 216 -6.00 -12.12 6.65
C THR A 216 -6.58 -10.71 6.67
N GLN A 217 -6.88 -10.17 7.86
CA GLN A 217 -7.39 -8.80 8.00
C GLN A 217 -6.33 -7.75 7.63
N GLU A 218 -5.09 -7.94 8.09
CA GLU A 218 -3.99 -7.02 7.78
C GLU A 218 -3.64 -7.05 6.28
N SER A 219 -3.63 -8.23 5.65
CA SER A 219 -3.43 -8.33 4.20
C SER A 219 -4.57 -7.68 3.43
N ALA A 220 -5.83 -7.89 3.83
CA ALA A 220 -6.98 -7.21 3.22
C ALA A 220 -6.89 -5.68 3.35
N ALA A 221 -6.45 -5.17 4.49
CA ALA A 221 -6.23 -3.73 4.67
C ALA A 221 -5.14 -3.19 3.73
N VAL A 222 -4.03 -3.92 3.56
CA VAL A 222 -2.98 -3.56 2.60
C VAL A 222 -3.52 -3.58 1.17
N GLN A 223 -4.33 -4.57 0.80
CA GLN A 223 -4.94 -4.64 -0.54
C GLN A 223 -5.85 -3.44 -0.82
N ILE A 224 -6.70 -3.06 0.13
CA ILE A 224 -7.56 -1.87 0.01
C ILE A 224 -6.71 -0.60 -0.18
N LEU A 225 -5.59 -0.47 0.54
CA LEU A 225 -4.68 0.67 0.40
C LEU A 225 -3.96 0.67 -0.96
N LEU A 226 -3.58 -0.49 -1.47
CA LEU A 226 -2.99 -0.65 -2.80
C LEU A 226 -3.99 -0.27 -3.89
N GLU A 227 -5.24 -0.74 -3.80
CA GLU A 227 -6.32 -0.37 -4.72
C GLU A 227 -6.61 1.13 -4.70
N ALA A 228 -6.49 1.78 -3.54
CA ALA A 228 -6.61 3.24 -3.42
C ALA A 228 -5.47 4.00 -4.13
N CYS A 229 -4.35 3.34 -4.45
CA CYS A 229 -3.22 3.93 -5.17
C CYS A 229 -3.32 3.78 -6.70
N LEU A 230 -4.36 3.12 -7.22
CA LEU A 230 -4.58 2.98 -8.66
C LEU A 230 -4.95 4.33 -9.28
N MET A 231 -4.25 4.68 -10.36
CA MET A 231 -4.51 5.93 -11.07
C MET A 231 -5.82 5.80 -11.85
N LYS A 232 -6.82 6.61 -11.51
CA LYS A 232 -8.11 6.61 -12.25
C LYS A 232 -8.05 7.62 -13.39
N GLU A 233 -8.85 7.41 -14.44
CA GLU A 233 -8.88 8.31 -15.61
C GLU A 233 -9.17 9.77 -15.25
N ARG A 234 -9.90 10.02 -14.16
CA ARG A 234 -10.23 11.35 -13.63
C ARG A 234 -9.06 12.09 -12.97
N GLU A 235 -7.92 11.43 -12.77
CA GLU A 235 -6.74 11.97 -12.07
C GLU A 235 -5.60 12.32 -13.05
N LYS A 236 -5.85 12.26 -14.37
CA LYS A 236 -4.88 12.62 -15.41
C LYS A 236 -4.56 14.13 -15.46
N ASP A 237 -5.36 14.96 -14.80
CA ASP A 237 -5.07 16.38 -14.62
C ASP A 237 -3.87 16.55 -13.68
N GLY A 238 -2.90 17.41 -14.04
CA GLY A 238 -1.62 17.52 -13.31
C GLY A 238 -1.75 17.77 -11.80
N ALA A 239 -2.82 18.42 -11.33
CA ALA A 239 -3.09 18.60 -9.90
C ALA A 239 -3.54 17.30 -9.20
N GLY A 240 -4.30 16.44 -9.89
CA GLY A 240 -4.73 15.12 -9.39
C GLY A 240 -3.58 14.14 -9.32
N ALA A 241 -2.69 14.14 -10.32
CA ALA A 241 -1.48 13.32 -10.33
C ALA A 241 -0.55 13.59 -9.13
N LEU A 242 -0.40 14.86 -8.73
CA LEU A 242 0.40 15.23 -7.55
C LEU A 242 -0.23 14.73 -6.24
N ILE A 243 -1.56 14.86 -6.09
CA ILE A 243 -2.28 14.37 -4.91
C ILE A 243 -2.17 12.84 -4.84
N LEU A 244 -2.32 12.15 -5.96
CA LEU A 244 -2.13 10.71 -6.03
C LEU A 244 -0.71 10.30 -5.63
N GLN A 245 0.31 11.07 -6.03
CA GLN A 245 1.69 10.82 -5.62
C GLN A 245 1.91 11.01 -4.11
N GLU A 246 1.29 12.03 -3.50
CA GLU A 246 1.31 12.21 -2.04
C GLU A 246 0.63 11.04 -1.31
N VAL A 247 -0.55 10.63 -1.77
CA VAL A 247 -1.27 9.46 -1.23
C VAL A 247 -0.43 8.20 -1.36
N ARG A 248 0.17 7.96 -2.53
CA ARG A 248 1.09 6.83 -2.76
C ARG A 248 2.27 6.85 -1.81
N SER A 249 2.88 8.01 -1.58
CA SER A 249 4.02 8.14 -0.65
C SER A 249 3.62 7.75 0.77
N ILE A 250 2.46 8.23 1.26
CA ILE A 250 1.96 7.90 2.59
C ILE A 250 1.63 6.40 2.70
N VAL A 251 0.91 5.87 1.71
CA VAL A 251 0.54 4.44 1.69
C VAL A 251 1.79 3.56 1.62
N CYS A 252 2.76 3.88 0.76
CA CYS A 252 4.00 3.11 0.67
C CYS A 252 4.82 3.19 1.96
N SER A 253 4.86 4.34 2.65
CA SER A 253 5.52 4.46 3.96
C SER A 253 4.86 3.56 5.00
N TYR A 254 3.53 3.50 5.02
CA TYR A 254 2.79 2.61 5.92
C TYR A 254 3.08 1.13 5.60
N ILE A 255 2.99 0.75 4.32
CA ILE A 255 3.26 -0.63 3.86
C ILE A 255 4.70 -1.03 4.19
N HIS A 256 5.65 -0.12 4.02
CA HIS A 256 7.05 -0.32 4.38
C HIS A 256 7.20 -0.73 5.84
N GLN A 257 6.59 0.01 6.75
CA GLN A 257 6.64 -0.28 8.18
C GLN A 257 5.88 -1.56 8.55
N ALA A 258 4.73 -1.80 7.92
CA ALA A 258 3.98 -3.03 8.11
C ALA A 258 4.81 -4.26 7.73
N PHE A 259 5.53 -4.21 6.60
CA PHE A 259 6.41 -5.29 6.15
C PHE A 259 7.66 -5.46 7.02
N LEU A 260 8.17 -4.39 7.62
CA LEU A 260 9.27 -4.48 8.60
C LEU A 260 8.80 -5.13 9.91
N LYS A 261 7.56 -4.83 10.33
CA LYS A 261 6.98 -5.38 11.56
C LYS A 261 6.64 -6.87 11.41
N ASP A 262 6.07 -7.26 10.27
CA ASP A 262 5.73 -8.64 9.97
C ASP A 262 6.07 -8.99 8.52
N THR A 263 7.09 -9.84 8.35
CA THR A 263 7.53 -10.29 7.03
C THR A 263 6.60 -11.34 6.43
N THR A 264 5.80 -12.04 7.25
CA THR A 264 4.81 -13.01 6.77
C THR A 264 3.63 -12.31 6.10
N LEU A 265 3.25 -11.13 6.59
CA LEU A 265 2.28 -10.24 5.93
C LEU A 265 2.76 -9.85 4.54
N ALA A 266 4.03 -9.45 4.41
CA ALA A 266 4.61 -9.09 3.11
C ALA A 266 4.56 -10.26 2.12
N LYS A 267 4.93 -11.47 2.56
CA LYS A 267 4.81 -12.68 1.75
C LYS A 267 3.35 -12.92 1.32
N LEU A 268 2.41 -12.87 2.25
CA LEU A 268 0.99 -13.12 1.98
C LEU A 268 0.42 -12.14 0.94
N VAL A 269 0.71 -10.84 1.06
CA VAL A 269 0.24 -9.81 0.11
C VAL A 269 0.77 -10.08 -1.31
N HIS A 270 2.04 -10.45 -1.46
CA HIS A 270 2.62 -10.75 -2.77
C HIS A 270 2.12 -12.08 -3.34
N PHE A 271 1.84 -13.07 -2.49
CA PHE A 271 1.22 -14.33 -2.89
C PHE A 271 -0.24 -14.17 -3.27
N GLN A 272 -0.97 -13.20 -2.69
CA GLN A 272 -2.31 -12.80 -3.13
C GLN A 272 -2.25 -12.05 -4.48
N GLY A 273 -1.20 -11.26 -4.71
CA GLY A 273 -1.02 -10.47 -5.91
C GLY A 273 -1.84 -9.17 -5.88
N TYR A 274 -1.51 -8.27 -6.80
CA TYR A 274 -2.17 -6.98 -7.00
C TYR A 274 -1.88 -6.50 -8.44
N PRO A 275 -2.61 -5.49 -8.97
CA PRO A 275 -2.45 -5.04 -10.35
C PRO A 275 -1.01 -4.63 -10.69
N GLY A 276 -0.50 -5.06 -11.86
CA GLY A 276 0.89 -4.81 -12.28
C GLY A 276 1.27 -3.33 -12.39
N GLU A 277 0.29 -2.45 -12.66
CA GLU A 277 0.47 -1.00 -12.65
C GLU A 277 1.02 -0.44 -11.32
N LEU A 278 0.77 -1.14 -10.20
CA LEU A 278 1.25 -0.76 -8.87
C LEU A 278 2.62 -1.34 -8.54
N LEU A 279 3.12 -2.36 -9.27
CA LEU A 279 4.41 -2.98 -8.97
C LEU A 279 5.55 -1.96 -9.01
N GLY A 280 5.62 -1.15 -10.07
CA GLY A 280 6.63 -0.10 -10.19
C GLY A 280 6.57 0.93 -9.06
N PRO A 281 5.42 1.57 -8.78
CA PRO A 281 5.25 2.48 -7.66
C PRO A 281 5.57 1.86 -6.29
N VAL A 282 5.10 0.64 -6.01
CA VAL A 282 5.30 -0.04 -4.71
C VAL A 282 6.77 -0.38 -4.51
N VAL A 283 7.43 -0.98 -5.50
CA VAL A 283 8.84 -1.35 -5.40
C VAL A 283 9.71 -0.12 -5.14
N ARG A 284 9.48 0.99 -5.89
CA ARG A 284 10.19 2.26 -5.68
C ARG A 284 9.84 2.95 -4.35
N GLY A 285 8.58 2.86 -3.92
CA GLY A 285 8.07 3.56 -2.74
C GLY A 285 8.30 2.83 -1.42
N VAL A 286 8.56 1.52 -1.45
CA VAL A 286 8.69 0.65 -0.26
C VAL A 286 10.13 0.11 -0.18
N PRO A 287 11.04 0.76 0.58
CA PRO A 287 12.44 0.35 0.66
C PRO A 287 12.65 -1.08 1.19
N SER A 288 11.75 -1.58 2.05
CA SER A 288 11.83 -2.93 2.64
C SER A 288 11.53 -4.05 1.64
N MET A 289 11.21 -3.74 0.38
CA MET A 289 10.94 -4.74 -0.65
C MET A 289 12.13 -5.69 -0.92
N HIS A 290 13.36 -5.28 -0.59
CA HIS A 290 14.53 -6.16 -0.67
C HIS A 290 14.44 -7.39 0.24
N ILE A 291 13.59 -7.38 1.28
CA ILE A 291 13.33 -8.54 2.14
C ILE A 291 12.81 -9.74 1.32
N ALA A 292 12.08 -9.48 0.23
CA ALA A 292 11.57 -10.53 -0.65
C ALA A 292 12.68 -11.38 -1.31
N ILE A 293 13.86 -10.76 -1.53
CA ILE A 293 15.04 -11.43 -2.04
C ILE A 293 15.70 -12.25 -0.94
N GLY A 294 15.90 -11.66 0.25
CA GLY A 294 16.58 -12.32 1.36
C GLY A 294 15.82 -13.52 1.94
N LEU A 295 14.49 -13.51 1.89
CA LEU A 295 13.65 -14.59 2.40
C LEU A 295 13.18 -15.58 1.32
N ASN A 296 13.74 -15.50 0.10
CA ASN A 296 13.49 -16.44 -1.01
C ASN A 296 12.02 -16.61 -1.42
N TRP A 297 11.20 -15.57 -1.31
CA TRP A 297 9.78 -15.64 -1.67
C TRP A 297 9.55 -15.73 -3.18
N ILE A 298 10.41 -15.09 -3.98
CA ILE A 298 10.24 -15.02 -5.44
C ILE A 298 10.42 -16.40 -6.09
N PRO A 299 11.47 -17.20 -5.78
CA PRO A 299 11.58 -18.57 -6.27
C PRO A 299 10.38 -19.45 -5.90
N GLU A 300 9.86 -19.32 -4.67
CA GLU A 300 8.66 -20.06 -4.26
C GLU A 300 7.43 -19.65 -5.10
N LEU A 301 7.27 -18.36 -5.38
CA LEU A 301 6.17 -17.83 -6.20
C LEU A 301 6.25 -18.32 -7.65
N LEU A 302 7.47 -18.45 -8.21
CA LEU A 302 7.71 -19.01 -9.54
C LEU A 302 7.37 -20.50 -9.64
N GLN A 303 7.46 -21.25 -8.53
CA GLN A 303 7.16 -22.68 -8.48
C GLN A 303 5.66 -22.99 -8.36
N LEU A 304 4.81 -21.97 -8.13
CA LEU A 304 3.37 -22.17 -8.08
C LEU A 304 2.82 -22.63 -9.45
N PRO A 305 1.83 -23.53 -9.50
CA PRO A 305 1.25 -24.03 -10.74
C PRO A 305 0.32 -23.02 -11.45
N ASP A 306 0.21 -21.79 -10.95
CA ASP A 306 -0.62 -20.74 -11.50
C ASP A 306 0.20 -19.78 -12.36
N LEU A 307 -0.20 -19.64 -13.63
CA LEU A 307 0.48 -18.84 -14.61
C LEU A 307 0.48 -17.34 -14.25
N GLU A 308 -0.61 -16.85 -13.67
CA GLU A 308 -0.73 -15.42 -13.34
C GLU A 308 0.24 -15.04 -12.21
N LYS A 309 0.42 -15.93 -11.23
CA LYS A 309 1.40 -15.75 -10.14
C LYS A 309 2.83 -15.83 -10.66
N GLN A 310 3.11 -16.74 -11.60
CA GLN A 310 4.41 -16.83 -12.23
C GLN A 310 4.76 -15.56 -13.02
N LEU A 311 3.81 -15.01 -13.80
CA LEU A 311 4.01 -13.76 -14.52
C LEU A 311 4.15 -12.56 -13.59
N PHE A 312 3.34 -12.49 -12.54
CA PHE A 312 3.49 -11.50 -11.47
C PHE A 312 4.87 -11.59 -10.79
N ALA A 313 5.38 -12.80 -10.52
CA ALA A 313 6.70 -13.00 -9.94
C ALA A 313 7.81 -12.49 -10.87
N ILE A 314 7.69 -12.70 -12.18
CA ILE A 314 8.64 -12.21 -13.18
C ILE A 314 8.60 -10.68 -13.26
N GLU A 315 7.40 -10.08 -13.24
CA GLU A 315 7.23 -8.64 -13.25
C GLU A 315 7.76 -7.98 -11.95
N LEU A 316 7.52 -8.60 -10.80
CA LEU A 316 8.11 -8.16 -9.53
C LEU A 316 9.65 -8.26 -9.57
N THR A 317 10.18 -9.35 -10.12
CA THR A 317 11.62 -9.55 -10.26
C THR A 317 12.25 -8.49 -11.14
N SER A 318 11.60 -8.10 -12.25
CA SER A 318 12.13 -7.10 -13.17
C SER A 318 12.20 -5.71 -12.54
N HIS A 319 11.19 -5.32 -11.77
CA HIS A 319 11.20 -4.07 -11.01
C HIS A 319 12.23 -4.08 -9.87
N LEU A 320 12.38 -5.20 -9.17
CA LEU A 320 13.40 -5.35 -8.13
C LEU A 320 14.82 -5.35 -8.70
N ALA A 321 15.03 -5.93 -9.88
CA ALA A 321 16.32 -5.93 -10.57
C ALA A 321 16.78 -4.51 -10.89
N LEU A 322 15.88 -3.65 -11.37
CA LEU A 322 16.19 -2.25 -11.69
C LEU A 322 16.55 -1.43 -10.46
N GLN A 323 15.95 -1.71 -9.30
CA GLN A 323 16.18 -0.93 -8.08
C GLN A 323 17.32 -1.48 -7.21
N ASN A 324 17.41 -2.81 -7.11
CA ASN A 324 18.32 -3.52 -6.20
C ASN A 324 19.17 -4.53 -6.98
N ALA A 325 20.14 -4.02 -7.75
CA ALA A 325 21.09 -4.83 -8.50
C ALA A 325 22.09 -5.51 -7.54
N MET A 326 21.85 -6.79 -7.23
CA MET A 326 22.69 -7.61 -6.36
C MET A 326 22.86 -9.03 -6.94
N PRO A 327 23.90 -9.79 -6.56
CA PRO A 327 24.11 -11.16 -7.05
C PRO A 327 22.92 -12.09 -6.84
N SER A 328 22.23 -11.96 -5.70
CA SER A 328 21.01 -12.74 -5.41
C SER A 328 19.85 -12.39 -6.34
N THR A 329 19.69 -11.11 -6.70
CA THR A 329 18.67 -10.68 -7.67
C THR A 329 19.00 -11.17 -9.08
N LEU A 330 20.29 -11.24 -9.45
CA LEU A 330 20.74 -11.80 -10.71
C LEU A 330 20.42 -13.29 -10.80
N SER A 331 20.69 -14.07 -9.75
CA SER A 331 20.38 -15.52 -9.73
C SER A 331 18.88 -15.78 -9.83
N ILE A 332 18.04 -15.00 -9.13
CA ILE A 332 16.57 -15.06 -9.24
C ILE A 332 16.11 -14.66 -10.64
N SER A 333 16.71 -13.64 -11.24
CA SER A 333 16.39 -13.21 -12.61
C SER A 333 16.70 -14.31 -13.63
N ARG A 334 17.86 -14.98 -13.51
CA ARG A 334 18.22 -16.14 -14.34
C ARG A 334 17.23 -17.29 -14.15
N LEU A 335 16.81 -17.58 -12.92
CA LEU A 335 15.77 -18.56 -12.64
C LEU A 335 14.46 -18.19 -13.36
N GLY A 336 14.04 -16.92 -13.30
CA GLY A 336 12.86 -16.42 -14.02
C GLY A 336 12.94 -16.56 -15.54
N ILE A 337 14.11 -16.36 -16.14
CA ILE A 337 14.34 -16.58 -17.58
C ILE A 337 14.20 -18.08 -17.92
N ASN A 338 14.77 -18.96 -17.10
CA ASN A 338 14.70 -20.41 -17.29
C ASN A 338 13.28 -20.96 -17.11
N THR A 339 12.52 -20.44 -16.13
CA THR A 339 11.11 -20.81 -15.95
C THR A 339 10.28 -20.37 -17.15
N LEU A 340 10.47 -19.14 -17.67
CA LEU A 340 9.81 -18.69 -18.90
C LEU A 340 10.11 -19.59 -20.10
N ALA A 341 11.38 -19.98 -20.29
CA ALA A 341 11.78 -20.89 -21.36
C ALA A 341 11.08 -22.25 -21.24
N THR A 342 10.99 -22.79 -20.03
CA THR A 342 10.35 -24.09 -19.74
C THR A 342 8.83 -24.02 -19.89
N LEU A 343 8.20 -22.93 -19.42
CA LEU A 343 6.76 -22.71 -19.58
C LEU A 343 6.39 -22.58 -21.06
N LEU A 344 7.25 -21.95 -21.87
CA LEU A 344 7.03 -21.85 -23.31
C LEU A 344 7.05 -23.22 -24.00
N SER A 345 7.78 -24.22 -23.51
CA SER A 345 7.80 -25.56 -24.13
C SER A 345 6.62 -26.43 -23.70
N VAL A 346 6.11 -26.27 -22.47
CA VAL A 346 5.09 -27.15 -21.88
C VAL A 346 3.65 -26.66 -22.11
N LEU A 347 3.44 -25.35 -22.31
CA LEU A 347 2.09 -24.78 -22.28
C LEU A 347 1.32 -24.84 -23.62
N SER A 348 -0.01 -24.77 -23.50
CA SER A 348 -0.92 -24.69 -24.65
C SER A 348 -0.78 -23.37 -25.43
N LYS A 349 -1.21 -23.38 -26.69
CA LYS A 349 -1.09 -22.27 -27.65
C LYS A 349 -1.50 -20.90 -27.05
N ASN A 350 -2.69 -20.81 -26.44
CA ASN A 350 -3.21 -19.56 -25.91
C ASN A 350 -2.40 -19.04 -24.71
N LYS A 351 -1.96 -19.94 -23.82
CA LYS A 351 -1.14 -19.58 -22.65
C LYS A 351 0.26 -19.11 -23.05
N ARG A 352 0.83 -19.68 -24.12
CA ARG A 352 2.12 -19.24 -24.69
C ARG A 352 2.06 -17.80 -25.20
N LEU A 353 0.99 -17.42 -25.90
CA LEU A 353 0.83 -16.03 -26.38
C LEU A 353 0.66 -15.03 -25.24
N LYS A 354 -0.09 -15.41 -24.19
CA LYS A 354 -0.24 -14.60 -22.98
C LYS A 354 1.12 -14.34 -22.32
N ILE A 355 1.92 -15.40 -22.13
CA ILE A 355 3.27 -15.28 -21.56
C ILE A 355 4.14 -14.35 -22.39
N ILE A 356 4.20 -14.57 -23.71
CA ILE A 356 5.03 -13.75 -24.60
C ILE A 356 4.63 -12.29 -24.41
N LYS A 357 3.35 -11.96 -24.55
CA LYS A 357 2.87 -10.58 -24.43
C LYS A 357 3.22 -9.93 -23.09
N GLU A 358 2.95 -10.63 -21.98
CA GLU A 358 3.05 -10.07 -20.63
C GLU A 358 4.48 -10.04 -20.08
N SER A 359 5.37 -10.94 -20.51
CA SER A 359 6.75 -10.99 -20.03
C SER A 359 7.69 -10.04 -20.76
N LEU A 360 7.34 -9.58 -21.98
CA LEU A 360 8.17 -8.73 -22.82
C LEU A 360 8.74 -7.49 -22.10
N PRO A 361 7.95 -6.65 -21.41
CA PRO A 361 8.49 -5.48 -20.70
C PRO A 361 9.47 -5.85 -19.59
N SER A 362 9.18 -6.95 -18.88
CA SER A 362 10.01 -7.46 -17.79
C SER A 362 11.38 -7.93 -18.27
N LEU A 363 11.46 -8.54 -19.46
CA LEU A 363 12.72 -8.99 -20.04
C LEU A 363 13.63 -7.83 -20.42
N VAL A 364 13.07 -6.74 -20.95
CA VAL A 364 13.83 -5.51 -21.23
C VAL A 364 14.35 -4.90 -19.92
N ALA A 365 13.52 -4.84 -18.88
CA ALA A 365 13.93 -4.33 -17.57
C ALA A 365 15.05 -5.17 -16.92
N ILE A 366 14.99 -6.51 -17.02
CA ILE A 366 16.05 -7.40 -16.53
C ILE A 366 17.34 -7.20 -17.33
N GLY A 367 17.26 -7.08 -18.67
CA GLY A 367 18.44 -6.83 -19.51
C GLY A 367 19.13 -5.51 -19.20
N ARG A 368 18.36 -4.46 -18.88
CA ARG A 368 18.89 -3.17 -18.41
C ARG A 368 19.60 -3.28 -17.06
N ALA A 369 19.05 -4.05 -16.13
CA ALA A 369 19.64 -4.23 -14.80
C ALA A 369 20.89 -5.11 -14.82
N PHE A 370 20.90 -6.17 -15.65
CA PHE A 370 21.96 -7.17 -15.67
C PHE A 370 22.44 -7.46 -17.11
N PRO A 371 23.45 -6.71 -17.61
CA PRO A 371 24.04 -6.98 -18.93
C PRO A 371 24.58 -8.41 -19.08
N ALA A 372 24.99 -9.06 -17.98
CA ALA A 372 25.49 -10.44 -17.97
C ALA A 372 24.43 -11.50 -18.36
N LEU A 373 23.14 -11.15 -18.39
CA LEU A 373 22.06 -12.05 -18.80
C LEU A 373 21.60 -11.80 -20.25
N THR A 374 22.28 -10.92 -20.99
CA THR A 374 21.85 -10.53 -22.35
C THR A 374 21.77 -11.73 -23.30
N ASP A 375 22.76 -12.62 -23.29
CA ASP A 375 22.76 -13.79 -24.19
C ASP A 375 21.60 -14.74 -23.90
N ASP A 376 21.33 -15.01 -22.62
CA ASP A 376 20.19 -15.83 -22.17
C ASP A 376 18.85 -15.19 -22.60
N LEU A 377 18.73 -13.86 -22.48
CA LEU A 377 17.56 -13.09 -22.89
C LEU A 377 17.37 -13.09 -24.41
N LEU A 378 18.44 -12.91 -25.18
CA LEU A 378 18.40 -12.97 -26.65
C LEU A 378 17.98 -14.36 -27.13
N HIS A 379 18.51 -15.42 -26.51
CA HIS A 379 18.11 -16.78 -26.82
C HIS A 379 16.61 -17.00 -26.55
N LEU A 380 16.10 -16.53 -25.41
CA LEU A 380 14.66 -16.56 -25.10
C LEU A 380 13.83 -15.76 -26.10
N MET A 381 14.29 -14.58 -26.53
CA MET A 381 13.62 -13.76 -27.55
C MET A 381 13.56 -14.44 -28.91
N VAL A 382 14.61 -15.14 -29.33
CA VAL A 382 14.59 -15.95 -30.55
C VAL A 382 13.55 -17.07 -30.44
N MET A 383 13.45 -17.73 -29.28
CA MET A 383 12.40 -18.73 -29.05
C MET A 383 10.99 -18.11 -29.13
N TYR A 384 10.79 -16.94 -28.54
CA TYR A 384 9.51 -16.20 -28.64
C TYR A 384 9.18 -15.85 -30.08
N GLY A 385 10.16 -15.34 -30.83
CA GLY A 385 10.03 -15.00 -32.24
C GLY A 385 9.65 -16.19 -33.10
N ARG A 386 10.28 -17.36 -32.90
CA ARG A 386 9.91 -18.61 -33.61
C ARG A 386 8.48 -19.03 -33.33
N VAL A 387 8.04 -18.98 -32.07
CA VAL A 387 6.66 -19.32 -31.69
C VAL A 387 5.65 -18.32 -32.26
N ALA A 388 5.94 -17.02 -32.18
CA ALA A 388 5.08 -15.97 -32.73
C ALA A 388 5.01 -15.99 -34.27
N ALA A 389 6.11 -16.30 -34.95
CA ALA A 389 6.14 -16.46 -36.40
C ALA A 389 5.33 -17.70 -36.84
N ALA A 390 5.52 -18.84 -36.19
CA ALA A 390 4.76 -20.06 -36.45
C ALA A 390 3.25 -19.85 -36.21
N GLN A 391 2.89 -19.08 -35.19
CA GLN A 391 1.52 -18.69 -34.92
C GLN A 391 0.94 -17.81 -36.04
N SER A 392 1.70 -16.82 -36.51
CA SER A 392 1.28 -15.88 -37.53
C SER A 392 1.08 -16.56 -38.89
N GLY A 393 1.90 -17.57 -39.21
CA GLY A 393 1.74 -18.40 -40.40
C GLY A 393 0.53 -19.34 -40.38
N LEU A 394 -0.02 -19.64 -39.18
CA LEU A 394 -1.26 -20.43 -39.03
C LEU A 394 -2.53 -19.58 -39.12
N LEU A 395 -2.42 -18.26 -38.94
CA LEU A 395 -3.53 -17.35 -39.18
C LEU A 395 -3.68 -17.20 -40.70
N ALA A 396 -4.90 -17.34 -41.23
CA ALA A 396 -5.15 -17.16 -42.66
C ALA A 396 -4.54 -15.84 -43.11
N ALA A 397 -3.66 -15.90 -44.11
CA ALA A 397 -2.94 -14.73 -44.62
C ALA A 397 -3.95 -13.60 -44.89
N PRO A 398 -3.75 -12.38 -44.36
CA PRO A 398 -4.42 -11.22 -44.92
C PRO A 398 -3.97 -11.14 -46.38
N ALA A 399 -4.89 -10.75 -47.27
CA ALA A 399 -4.66 -10.69 -48.71
C ALA A 399 -3.26 -10.13 -49.10
N PRO A 400 -2.67 -10.57 -50.22
CA PRO A 400 -1.27 -10.35 -50.62
C PRO A 400 -0.86 -8.89 -50.92
N LYS A 401 -1.57 -7.90 -50.38
CA LYS A 401 -1.18 -6.48 -50.35
C LYS A 401 -0.57 -6.04 -49.00
N SER A 402 -0.49 -6.93 -48.00
CA SER A 402 -0.03 -6.57 -46.64
C SER A 402 1.40 -6.99 -46.30
N ILE A 403 2.07 -7.76 -47.16
CA ILE A 403 3.46 -8.18 -46.91
C ILE A 403 4.40 -7.12 -47.48
N ALA A 404 4.57 -6.02 -46.75
CA ALA A 404 5.71 -5.14 -46.95
C ALA A 404 6.83 -5.58 -46.00
N PHE A 405 7.68 -6.50 -46.46
CA PHE A 405 9.06 -6.55 -45.99
C PHE A 405 9.74 -5.28 -46.53
N GLN A 406 9.61 -4.17 -45.81
CA GLN A 406 10.52 -3.04 -45.99
C GLN A 406 11.62 -3.17 -44.94
N ASP A 407 12.70 -3.84 -45.33
CA ASP A 407 14.02 -3.41 -44.89
C ASP A 407 14.19 -1.99 -45.44
N GLU A 408 13.98 -0.98 -44.60
CA GLU A 408 14.36 0.39 -44.93
C GLU A 408 15.89 0.46 -45.02
N ASN A 409 16.40 0.22 -46.22
CA ASN A 409 17.66 0.79 -46.65
C ASN A 409 17.47 2.31 -46.73
N ILE A 410 18.19 3.00 -45.85
CA ILE A 410 18.47 4.43 -45.93
C ILE A 410 19.03 4.72 -47.33
N LEU A 411 18.26 5.40 -48.16
CA LEU A 411 18.78 6.14 -49.31
C LEU A 411 18.21 7.56 -49.30
N VAL A 412 19.16 8.46 -49.42
CA VAL A 412 19.12 9.91 -49.38
C VAL A 412 18.52 10.48 -50.67
N ASP A 413 18.05 11.71 -50.54
CA ASP A 413 17.77 12.74 -51.55
C ASP A 413 16.36 12.85 -52.15
N GLY A 414 15.89 14.10 -52.11
CA GLY A 414 14.57 14.52 -52.55
C GLY A 414 14.45 14.68 -54.06
N ILE A 415 13.20 14.87 -54.49
CA ILE A 415 12.75 15.60 -55.68
C ILE A 415 11.25 15.87 -55.50
N GLU A 416 10.84 16.96 -56.13
CA GLU A 416 9.67 17.80 -55.95
C GLU A 416 8.31 17.23 -56.40
N LYS A 417 7.26 17.99 -56.03
CA LYS A 417 5.83 17.87 -56.33
C LYS A 417 5.48 17.74 -57.82
N MET A 418 4.36 17.08 -58.14
CA MET A 418 3.36 17.59 -59.11
C MET A 418 2.00 16.87 -59.00
N ASP A 419 0.94 17.66 -59.07
CA ASP A 419 -0.50 17.32 -59.03
C ASP A 419 -1.01 16.63 -60.32
N TYR A 420 -2.06 15.80 -60.25
CA TYR A 420 -3.21 15.74 -61.19
C TYR A 420 -4.41 14.93 -60.64
N GLU A 421 -5.58 15.30 -61.17
CA GLU A 421 -7.01 15.16 -60.80
C GLU A 421 -7.69 13.77 -60.60
N GLU A 422 -8.74 13.84 -59.77
CA GLU A 422 -10.05 13.13 -59.69
C GLU A 422 -10.20 11.61 -59.95
N GLY A 423 -10.52 10.89 -58.86
CA GLY A 423 -11.12 9.55 -58.81
C GLY A 423 -12.02 9.39 -57.56
N PRO A 424 -12.96 8.43 -57.52
CA PRO A 424 -14.12 8.40 -56.60
C PRO A 424 -13.71 8.10 -55.15
N PRO A 425 -14.61 8.26 -54.15
CA PRO A 425 -14.22 8.64 -52.80
C PRO A 425 -13.24 7.62 -52.24
N VAL A 426 -12.14 8.14 -51.68
CA VAL A 426 -11.15 7.39 -50.92
C VAL A 426 -11.91 6.46 -49.98
N ASP A 427 -11.96 5.17 -50.35
CA ASP A 427 -12.18 4.11 -49.39
C ASP A 427 -11.10 4.35 -48.34
N VAL A 428 -11.53 4.85 -47.19
CA VAL A 428 -10.71 4.98 -46.00
C VAL A 428 -10.13 3.59 -45.81
N PHE A 429 -8.89 3.39 -46.26
CA PHE A 429 -8.14 2.19 -46.00
C PHE A 429 -8.09 2.08 -44.49
N ARG A 430 -8.99 1.27 -43.95
CA ARG A 430 -8.92 0.82 -42.58
C ARG A 430 -7.68 -0.06 -42.56
N SER A 431 -6.54 0.55 -42.25
CA SER A 431 -5.30 -0.12 -41.95
C SER A 431 -5.62 -1.11 -40.83
N VAL A 432 -5.78 -2.38 -41.17
CA VAL A 432 -5.81 -3.44 -40.16
C VAL A 432 -4.38 -3.48 -39.61
N PRO A 433 -4.17 -3.20 -38.32
CA PRO A 433 -2.85 -2.92 -37.79
C PRO A 433 -2.04 -4.22 -37.72
N GLN A 434 -1.12 -4.42 -38.67
CA GLN A 434 -0.06 -5.42 -38.52
C GLN A 434 1.04 -4.97 -37.53
N GLU A 435 1.09 -3.68 -37.21
CA GLU A 435 1.93 -3.09 -36.16
C GLU A 435 1.58 -3.61 -34.75
N ASP A 436 0.33 -4.02 -34.52
CA ASP A 436 -0.14 -4.60 -33.24
C ASP A 436 0.06 -6.12 -33.13
N SER A 437 0.70 -6.75 -34.12
CA SER A 437 0.96 -8.19 -34.05
C SER A 437 1.97 -8.50 -32.94
N LEU A 438 1.73 -9.57 -32.17
CA LEU A 438 2.66 -10.03 -31.13
C LEU A 438 4.09 -10.22 -31.66
N TYR A 439 4.20 -10.59 -32.94
CA TYR A 439 5.48 -10.73 -33.63
C TYR A 439 6.22 -9.37 -33.77
N ALA A 440 5.53 -8.30 -34.15
CA ALA A 440 6.09 -6.96 -34.22
C ALA A 440 6.53 -6.46 -32.82
N GLN A 441 5.75 -6.76 -31.78
CA GLN A 441 6.14 -6.44 -30.40
C GLN A 441 7.43 -7.16 -30.00
N VAL A 442 7.57 -8.45 -30.29
CA VAL A 442 8.79 -9.24 -30.02
C VAL A 442 10.00 -8.65 -30.76
N ILE A 443 9.87 -8.30 -32.04
CA ILE A 443 10.95 -7.67 -32.82
C ILE A 443 11.34 -6.32 -32.21
N THR A 444 10.37 -5.52 -31.81
CA THR A 444 10.61 -4.20 -31.21
C THR A 444 11.38 -4.34 -29.89
N THR A 445 10.97 -5.26 -29.02
CA THR A 445 11.71 -5.57 -27.78
C THR A 445 13.10 -6.14 -28.03
N PHE A 446 13.27 -6.97 -29.07
CA PHE A 446 14.58 -7.47 -29.45
C PHE A 446 15.52 -6.33 -29.88
N LYS A 447 15.05 -5.41 -30.73
CA LYS A 447 15.79 -4.20 -31.12
C LYS A 447 16.16 -3.34 -29.91
N MET A 448 15.24 -3.17 -28.96
CA MET A 448 15.51 -2.43 -27.72
C MET A 448 16.61 -3.10 -26.88
N LEU A 449 16.56 -4.42 -26.68
CA LEU A 449 17.58 -5.17 -25.93
C LEU A 449 18.96 -5.05 -26.59
N VAL A 450 19.04 -5.19 -27.91
CA VAL A 450 20.31 -5.06 -28.65
C VAL A 450 20.86 -3.63 -28.57
N LYS A 451 20.00 -2.61 -28.70
CA LYS A 451 20.41 -1.20 -28.56
C LYS A 451 20.95 -0.91 -27.15
N GLU A 452 20.29 -1.42 -26.12
CA GLU A 452 20.72 -1.24 -24.72
C GLU A 452 22.04 -1.98 -24.44
N SER A 453 22.19 -3.21 -24.95
CA SER A 453 23.42 -3.99 -24.84
C SER A 453 24.62 -3.31 -25.53
N THR A 454 24.43 -2.80 -26.76
CA THR A 454 25.48 -2.09 -27.51
C THR A 454 25.86 -0.76 -26.87
N MET A 455 24.90 -0.03 -26.28
CA MET A 455 25.17 1.20 -25.53
C MET A 455 25.92 0.92 -24.23
N SER A 456 25.62 -0.18 -23.54
CA SER A 456 26.36 -0.59 -22.32
C SER A 456 27.82 -0.96 -22.60
N HIS A 457 28.12 -1.50 -23.79
CA HIS A 457 29.49 -1.77 -24.23
C HIS A 457 30.30 -0.52 -24.59
N ASN A 458 29.64 0.61 -24.87
CA ASN A 458 30.32 1.88 -25.17
C ASN A 458 30.55 2.77 -23.92
N LEU A 459 30.12 2.31 -22.75
CA LEU A 459 30.22 3.01 -21.46
C LEU A 459 31.32 2.45 -20.54
N TYR A 460 32.10 1.48 -21.02
CA TYR A 460 33.25 0.90 -20.33
C TYR A 460 34.54 1.04 -21.12
#